data_AF-A0A348B5K1-F1
#
_entry.id   AF-A0A348B5K1-F1
#
_cell.length_a   1.000
_cell.length_b   1.000
_cell.length_c   1.000
_cell.angle_alpha   90.00
_cell.angle_beta   90.00
_cell.angle_gamma   90.00
#
_symmetry.space_group_name_H-M   'P 1'
#
loop_
_entity.id
_entity.type
_entity.pdbx_description
1 polymer ?
#
loop_
_entity_poly.entity_id
_entity_poly.type
_entity_poly.pdbx_seq_one_letter_code
_entity_poly.pdbx_strand_id
1 'polypeptide(L)'
;MNLVVYCGEVYSWVNMCEKVDRKDFTLLNYDTVEKWLKENGEGAYLIFGTDVIPVTAFNYPEVPLSDTPLFQFMKRGGTVIWAGDVPFYYSENGGKKVESKLNPFPFDTLNFADKVMFEDPQNSLVGELMEYRPVESWRPVQGHPSLIPVSYKLNPQGSITLYYSTWIYRYGKGSFVRLYDSKYVDFKYLLSLPERMAKLNEGIRIRNFRKLRNLLLKFPKFKVMVLIGDNNVGKTSVLEALATLSDRLFEENAKRIATYRGLTQPALPSPTLPFPELVEAYVDGDYSLRVVPPILRNPLESLIVFSTVIETGGPTQEVLNEVSKVLSNFDPNVFYLYLGAGGIRVLSLDRTDRRLLDQGQGYRSIMRVLLDYAMFKPKVLLLDDVEGFALHPNMLEKMFHHLLEIESRTILTTQSMDVVYYLAKVSLERDFRDPVIYVILKGDDQEVMTAQEVWDRLPFEDPRFTALAKRRGRSSV
;
A
#
# COMPACT_ATOMS: atom_id res chain seq x y z
N MET A 1 -3.33 -2.16 -25.60
CA MET A 1 -4.30 -2.22 -24.49
C MET A 1 -5.62 -2.69 -25.06
N ASN A 2 -6.24 -3.75 -24.51
CA ASN A 2 -7.47 -4.33 -25.04
C ASN A 2 -8.67 -3.83 -24.22
N LEU A 3 -9.24 -2.68 -24.59
CA LEU A 3 -10.38 -2.08 -23.92
C LEU A 3 -11.62 -2.23 -24.81
N VAL A 4 -12.70 -2.76 -24.24
CA VAL A 4 -13.99 -2.93 -24.92
C VAL A 4 -15.14 -2.40 -24.05
N VAL A 5 -16.24 -2.03 -24.69
CA VAL A 5 -17.44 -1.53 -24.02
C VAL A 5 -18.61 -2.44 -24.33
N TYR A 6 -19.29 -2.96 -23.31
CA TYR A 6 -20.56 -3.66 -23.49
C TYR A 6 -21.71 -2.67 -23.65
N CYS A 7 -22.52 -2.89 -24.68
CA CYS A 7 -23.69 -2.13 -25.03
C CYS A 7 -24.90 -3.04 -25.17
N GLY A 8 -25.71 -3.09 -24.11
CA GLY A 8 -27.02 -3.75 -24.11
C GLY A 8 -28.09 -2.91 -24.81
N GLU A 9 -29.21 -3.53 -25.14
CA GLU A 9 -30.35 -2.86 -25.81
C GLU A 9 -31.41 -2.35 -24.82
N VAL A 10 -31.22 -2.65 -23.54
CA VAL A 10 -32.17 -2.33 -22.46
C VAL A 10 -31.87 -1.00 -21.78
N TYR A 11 -32.93 -0.34 -21.28
CA TYR A 11 -32.80 0.92 -20.54
C TYR A 11 -31.92 0.78 -19.29
N SER A 12 -31.01 1.74 -19.13
CA SER A 12 -30.08 1.86 -18.01
C SER A 12 -29.98 3.30 -17.52
N TRP A 13 -29.63 3.51 -16.26
CA TRP A 13 -29.32 4.87 -15.75
C TRP A 13 -28.07 5.44 -16.42
N VAL A 14 -27.17 4.56 -16.83
CA VAL A 14 -25.94 4.87 -17.52
C VAL A 14 -26.09 4.43 -18.97
N ASN A 15 -26.11 5.36 -19.92
CA ASN A 15 -26.04 5.05 -21.34
C ASN A 15 -24.75 5.64 -21.91
N MET A 16 -23.67 4.85 -21.80
CA MET A 16 -22.37 5.20 -22.36
C MET A 16 -22.32 4.98 -23.87
N CYS A 17 -23.13 4.06 -24.38
CA CYS A 17 -23.04 3.53 -25.74
C CYS A 17 -23.34 4.55 -26.83
N GLU A 18 -24.18 5.53 -26.54
CA GLU A 18 -24.44 6.67 -27.44
C GLU A 18 -23.30 7.69 -27.49
N LYS A 19 -22.40 7.65 -26.50
CA LYS A 19 -21.34 8.64 -26.29
C LYS A 19 -19.95 8.14 -26.70
N VAL A 20 -19.84 6.88 -27.11
CA VAL A 20 -18.58 6.23 -27.51
C VAL A 20 -18.57 6.04 -29.03
N ASP A 21 -17.52 6.52 -29.70
CA ASP A 21 -17.36 6.32 -31.14
C ASP A 21 -16.92 4.88 -31.44
N ARG A 22 -17.66 4.19 -32.30
CA ARG A 22 -17.37 2.83 -32.80
C ARG A 22 -16.04 2.74 -33.56
N LYS A 23 -15.51 3.87 -34.03
CA LYS A 23 -14.20 3.93 -34.70
C LYS A 23 -13.04 3.78 -33.71
N ASP A 24 -13.24 4.22 -32.47
CA ASP A 24 -12.18 4.28 -31.46
C ASP A 24 -12.23 3.09 -30.49
N PHE A 25 -13.40 2.45 -30.33
CA PHE A 25 -13.59 1.36 -29.38
C PHE A 25 -14.37 0.19 -29.97
N THR A 26 -13.99 -1.03 -29.55
CA THR A 26 -14.76 -2.24 -29.84
C THR A 26 -16.00 -2.27 -28.93
N LEU A 27 -17.18 -2.28 -29.54
CA LEU A 27 -18.45 -2.42 -28.83
C LEU A 27 -18.91 -3.87 -28.87
N LEU A 28 -19.17 -4.43 -27.70
CA LEU A 28 -19.77 -5.75 -27.52
C LEU A 28 -21.28 -5.59 -27.31
N ASN A 29 -22.02 -6.61 -27.71
CA ASN A 29 -23.46 -6.73 -27.49
C ASN A 29 -23.78 -8.05 -26.79
N TYR A 30 -25.07 -8.31 -26.57
CA TYR A 30 -25.57 -9.51 -25.90
C TYR A 30 -24.98 -10.82 -26.45
N ASP A 31 -24.84 -10.94 -27.77
CA ASP A 31 -24.38 -12.16 -28.45
C ASP A 31 -22.86 -12.32 -28.49
N THR A 32 -22.12 -11.21 -28.47
CA THR A 32 -20.66 -11.21 -28.68
C THR A 32 -19.86 -11.19 -27.38
N VAL A 33 -20.47 -10.72 -26.27
CA VAL A 33 -19.77 -10.52 -25.00
C VAL A 33 -19.23 -11.82 -24.40
N GLU A 34 -19.98 -12.92 -24.46
CA GLU A 34 -19.57 -14.21 -23.89
C GLU A 34 -18.32 -14.76 -24.58
N LYS A 35 -18.32 -14.73 -25.92
CA LYS A 35 -17.18 -15.19 -26.73
C LYS A 35 -15.95 -14.35 -26.41
N TRP A 36 -16.09 -13.03 -26.39
CA TRP A 36 -14.97 -12.14 -26.06
C TRP A 36 -14.44 -12.40 -24.65
N LEU A 37 -15.33 -12.56 -23.66
CA LEU A 37 -14.94 -12.89 -22.29
C LEU A 37 -14.12 -14.17 -22.26
N LYS A 38 -14.54 -15.24 -22.95
CA LYS A 38 -13.83 -16.54 -23.00
C LYS A 38 -12.44 -16.45 -23.65
N GLU A 39 -12.28 -15.60 -24.65
CA GLU A 39 -11.03 -15.45 -25.42
C GLU A 39 -10.00 -14.50 -24.75
N ASN A 40 -10.43 -13.68 -23.78
CA ASN A 40 -9.61 -12.64 -23.18
C ASN A 40 -9.37 -12.85 -21.67
N GLY A 41 -8.44 -12.09 -21.11
CA GLY A 41 -8.01 -12.18 -19.71
C GLY A 41 -7.04 -11.05 -19.34
N GLU A 42 -5.83 -11.42 -18.93
CA GLU A 42 -4.79 -10.49 -18.48
C GLU A 42 -4.58 -9.29 -19.41
N GLY A 43 -4.62 -8.07 -18.85
CA GLY A 43 -4.45 -6.81 -19.60
C GLY A 43 -5.64 -6.38 -20.44
N ALA A 44 -6.76 -7.13 -20.42
CA ALA A 44 -8.01 -6.75 -21.06
C ALA A 44 -8.99 -6.10 -20.08
N TYR A 45 -9.76 -5.15 -20.58
CA TYR A 45 -10.68 -4.31 -19.82
C TYR A 45 -12.06 -4.33 -20.48
N LEU A 46 -13.08 -4.63 -19.68
CA LEU A 46 -14.48 -4.59 -20.10
C LEU A 46 -15.20 -3.50 -19.30
N ILE A 47 -15.66 -2.45 -19.98
CA ILE A 47 -16.57 -1.46 -19.38
C ILE A 47 -17.99 -1.89 -19.67
N PHE A 48 -18.82 -1.99 -18.63
CA PHE A 48 -20.26 -2.07 -18.82
C PHE A 48 -20.80 -0.67 -19.10
N GLY A 49 -21.20 -0.42 -20.35
CA GLY A 49 -21.79 0.86 -20.78
C GLY A 49 -23.25 1.04 -20.31
N THR A 50 -23.79 0.04 -19.64
CA THR A 50 -25.13 -0.07 -19.05
C THR A 50 -25.02 -0.57 -17.61
N ASP A 51 -26.01 -0.27 -16.77
CA ASP A 51 -26.14 -0.81 -15.41
C ASP A 51 -26.90 -2.14 -15.36
N VAL A 52 -26.87 -2.88 -16.47
CA VAL A 52 -27.57 -4.16 -16.66
C VAL A 52 -26.58 -5.18 -17.20
N ILE A 53 -26.55 -6.36 -16.58
CA ILE A 53 -25.63 -7.44 -16.97
C ILE A 53 -26.33 -8.47 -17.87
N PRO A 54 -25.77 -8.86 -19.03
CA PRO A 54 -26.37 -9.91 -19.84
C PRO A 54 -26.17 -11.27 -19.18
N VAL A 55 -27.21 -12.11 -19.23
CA VAL A 55 -27.14 -13.49 -18.72
C VAL A 55 -26.06 -14.32 -19.45
N THR A 56 -25.71 -13.96 -20.68
CA THR A 56 -24.60 -14.60 -21.44
C THR A 56 -23.22 -14.32 -20.81
N ALA A 57 -23.04 -13.20 -20.10
CA ALA A 57 -21.83 -12.91 -19.34
C ALA A 57 -21.90 -13.46 -17.90
N PHE A 58 -23.11 -13.55 -17.33
CA PHE A 58 -23.34 -13.89 -15.92
C PHE A 58 -24.64 -14.69 -15.74
N ASN A 59 -24.51 -16.00 -15.87
CA ASN A 59 -25.59 -17.00 -15.75
C ASN A 59 -25.66 -17.62 -14.34
N TYR A 60 -25.41 -16.84 -13.29
CA TYR A 60 -25.62 -17.27 -11.91
C TYR A 60 -27.12 -17.13 -11.55
N PRO A 61 -27.74 -18.07 -10.78
CA PRO A 61 -27.16 -19.24 -10.13
C PRO A 61 -27.21 -20.54 -10.95
N GLU A 62 -27.52 -20.49 -12.25
CA GLU A 62 -27.59 -21.69 -13.11
C GLU A 62 -26.25 -22.43 -13.16
N VAL A 63 -25.15 -21.68 -13.13
CA VAL A 63 -23.79 -22.20 -12.94
C VAL A 63 -23.14 -21.62 -11.68
N PRO A 64 -22.16 -22.33 -11.08
CA PRO A 64 -21.37 -21.77 -9.99
C PRO A 64 -20.73 -20.44 -10.38
N LEU A 65 -20.63 -19.52 -9.41
CA LEU A 65 -20.07 -18.19 -9.63
C LEU A 65 -18.70 -18.23 -10.34
N SER A 66 -17.84 -19.16 -9.91
CA SER A 66 -16.51 -19.36 -10.47
C SER A 66 -16.51 -19.73 -11.94
N ASP A 67 -17.61 -20.27 -12.46
CA ASP A 67 -17.72 -20.84 -13.80
C ASP A 67 -18.47 -19.90 -14.76
N THR A 68 -19.04 -18.80 -14.23
CA THR A 68 -19.60 -17.74 -15.07
C THR A 68 -18.50 -17.14 -15.97
N PRO A 69 -18.81 -16.79 -17.23
CA PRO A 69 -17.83 -16.21 -18.16
C PRO A 69 -17.12 -14.97 -17.59
N LEU A 70 -17.85 -14.10 -16.90
CA LEU A 70 -17.30 -12.89 -16.28
C LEU A 70 -16.26 -13.19 -15.19
N PHE A 71 -16.54 -14.13 -14.29
CA PHE A 71 -15.61 -14.47 -13.22
C PHE A 71 -14.42 -15.29 -13.73
N GLN A 72 -14.60 -16.11 -14.76
CA GLN A 72 -13.49 -16.76 -15.45
C GLN A 72 -12.57 -15.75 -16.15
N PHE A 73 -13.13 -14.71 -16.76
CA PHE A 73 -12.36 -13.59 -17.31
C PHE A 73 -11.54 -12.88 -16.23
N MET A 74 -12.13 -12.52 -15.09
CA MET A 74 -11.40 -11.93 -13.97
C MET A 74 -10.34 -12.90 -13.41
N LYS A 75 -10.64 -14.20 -13.29
CA LYS A 75 -9.68 -15.21 -12.84
C LYS A 75 -8.43 -15.24 -13.70
N ARG A 76 -8.58 -15.05 -15.02
CA ARG A 76 -7.48 -14.96 -16.00
C ARG A 76 -6.76 -13.60 -16.03
N GLY A 77 -7.14 -12.62 -15.21
CA GLY A 77 -6.49 -11.30 -15.16
C GLY A 77 -7.27 -10.17 -15.80
N GLY A 78 -8.49 -10.43 -16.26
CA GLY A 78 -9.37 -9.41 -16.83
C GLY A 78 -9.88 -8.40 -15.79
N THR A 79 -10.09 -7.16 -16.22
CA THR A 79 -10.67 -6.11 -15.37
C THR A 79 -12.05 -5.70 -15.87
N VAL A 80 -13.04 -5.76 -14.98
CA VAL A 80 -14.41 -5.34 -15.24
C VAL A 80 -14.63 -3.97 -14.62
N ILE A 81 -15.21 -3.04 -15.36
CA ILE A 81 -15.48 -1.68 -14.92
C ILE A 81 -16.99 -1.46 -14.97
N TRP A 82 -17.57 -1.11 -13.83
CA TRP A 82 -19.00 -0.89 -13.66
C TRP A 82 -19.25 0.52 -13.13
N ALA A 83 -20.28 1.18 -13.67
CA ALA A 83 -20.74 2.48 -13.20
C ALA A 83 -22.27 2.55 -13.13
N GLY A 84 -22.80 3.42 -12.26
CA GLY A 84 -24.23 3.61 -12.07
C GLY A 84 -24.80 2.80 -10.91
N ASP A 85 -25.93 2.15 -11.17
CA ASP A 85 -26.72 1.45 -10.15
C ASP A 85 -26.01 0.18 -9.60
N VAL A 86 -26.70 -0.53 -8.70
CA VAL A 86 -26.18 -1.73 -8.03
C VAL A 86 -25.76 -2.82 -9.04
N PRO A 87 -24.49 -3.25 -9.03
CA PRO A 87 -24.03 -4.35 -9.87
C PRO A 87 -24.90 -5.60 -9.72
N PHE A 88 -25.21 -6.26 -10.84
CA PHE A 88 -25.97 -7.52 -10.90
C PHE A 88 -27.41 -7.48 -10.38
N TYR A 89 -27.93 -6.29 -10.03
CA TYR A 89 -29.31 -6.13 -9.59
C TYR A 89 -30.31 -6.32 -10.74
N TYR A 90 -29.93 -5.87 -11.93
CA TYR A 90 -30.66 -6.07 -13.17
C TYR A 90 -29.87 -6.94 -14.14
N SER A 91 -30.57 -7.84 -14.81
CA SER A 91 -30.04 -8.67 -15.89
C SER A 91 -30.77 -8.41 -17.21
N GLU A 92 -30.08 -8.62 -18.31
CA GLU A 92 -30.64 -8.61 -19.66
C GLU A 92 -30.76 -10.06 -20.15
N ASN A 93 -31.95 -10.43 -20.62
CA ASN A 93 -32.21 -11.71 -21.27
C ASN A 93 -32.93 -11.46 -22.60
N GLY A 94 -32.17 -11.51 -23.70
CA GLY A 94 -32.71 -11.32 -25.06
C GLY A 94 -33.45 -10.00 -25.23
N GLY A 95 -32.84 -8.87 -24.82
CA GLY A 95 -33.43 -7.53 -24.94
C GLY A 95 -34.49 -7.19 -23.87
N LYS A 96 -34.70 -8.06 -22.87
CA LYS A 96 -35.59 -7.78 -21.73
C LYS A 96 -34.80 -7.55 -20.45
N LYS A 97 -35.09 -6.44 -19.76
CA LYS A 97 -34.57 -6.14 -18.43
C LYS A 97 -35.36 -6.93 -17.38
N VAL A 98 -34.66 -7.72 -16.58
CA VAL A 98 -35.21 -8.53 -15.49
C VAL A 98 -34.52 -8.15 -14.19
N GLU A 99 -35.29 -7.95 -13.13
CA GLU A 99 -34.77 -7.71 -11.79
C GLU A 99 -34.27 -9.04 -11.20
N SER A 100 -32.96 -9.22 -11.16
CA SER A 100 -32.31 -10.46 -10.71
C SER A 100 -32.04 -10.44 -9.21
N LYS A 101 -31.80 -9.26 -8.61
CA LYS A 101 -31.44 -9.08 -7.18
C LYS A 101 -30.28 -9.97 -6.74
N LEU A 102 -29.39 -10.32 -7.67
CA LEU A 102 -28.24 -11.18 -7.40
C LEU A 102 -27.13 -10.33 -6.79
N ASN A 103 -26.41 -10.92 -5.85
CA ASN A 103 -25.20 -10.33 -5.27
C ASN A 103 -24.10 -11.39 -5.24
N PRO A 104 -23.13 -11.35 -6.17
CA PRO A 104 -22.02 -12.29 -6.18
C PRO A 104 -20.93 -11.96 -5.15
N PHE A 105 -21.08 -10.86 -4.40
CA PHE A 105 -20.06 -10.35 -3.51
C PHE A 105 -20.33 -10.71 -2.04
N PRO A 106 -19.29 -10.83 -1.20
CA PRO A 106 -19.45 -11.18 0.21
C PRO A 106 -19.89 -10.00 1.11
N PHE A 107 -20.55 -9.00 0.54
CA PHE A 107 -20.95 -7.78 1.24
C PHE A 107 -22.24 -7.22 0.63
N ASP A 108 -23.03 -6.53 1.45
CA ASP A 108 -24.33 -6.01 1.04
C ASP A 108 -24.32 -4.52 0.74
N THR A 109 -25.17 -4.14 -0.22
CA THR A 109 -25.50 -2.75 -0.51
C THR A 109 -26.52 -2.24 0.50
N LEU A 110 -26.33 -1.03 1.03
CA LEU A 110 -27.09 -0.55 2.18
C LEU A 110 -28.35 0.26 1.86
N ASN A 111 -28.37 0.96 0.74
CA ASN A 111 -29.49 1.82 0.35
C ASN A 111 -30.07 1.30 -0.96
N PHE A 112 -31.38 1.12 -1.05
CA PHE A 112 -32.09 0.81 -2.29
C PHE A 112 -33.19 1.84 -2.59
N ALA A 113 -33.34 2.87 -1.75
CA ALA A 113 -34.29 3.96 -1.98
C ALA A 113 -33.77 4.89 -3.09
N ASP A 114 -34.63 5.46 -3.94
CA ASP A 114 -34.22 6.41 -5.00
C ASP A 114 -33.86 7.80 -4.43
N LYS A 115 -32.87 7.83 -3.52
CA LYS A 115 -32.30 9.03 -2.93
C LYS A 115 -30.80 8.86 -2.68
N VAL A 116 -30.09 9.97 -2.79
CA VAL A 116 -28.68 10.09 -2.39
C VAL A 116 -28.52 9.72 -0.92
N MET A 117 -27.51 8.90 -0.62
CA MET A 117 -27.15 8.57 0.76
C MET A 117 -26.05 9.51 1.28
N PHE A 118 -25.06 9.82 0.45
CA PHE A 118 -23.98 10.77 0.77
C PHE A 118 -23.73 11.73 -0.38
N GLU A 119 -23.73 13.03 -0.12
CA GLU A 119 -23.51 14.07 -1.15
C GLU A 119 -22.02 14.29 -1.44
N ASP A 120 -21.15 14.03 -0.44
CA ASP A 120 -19.74 14.39 -0.43
C ASP A 120 -18.82 13.26 0.11
N PRO A 121 -18.80 12.05 -0.50
CA PRO A 121 -17.76 11.07 -0.28
C PRO A 121 -16.37 11.65 -0.55
N GLN A 122 -15.40 11.20 0.25
CA GLN A 122 -14.00 11.58 0.14
C GLN A 122 -13.23 10.54 -0.68
N ASN A 123 -12.15 10.95 -1.34
CA ASN A 123 -11.23 9.98 -1.93
C ASN A 123 -10.45 9.22 -0.86
N SER A 124 -10.33 7.92 -1.07
CA SER A 124 -9.25 7.12 -0.48
C SER A 124 -7.90 7.49 -1.07
N LEU A 125 -6.82 6.95 -0.50
CA LEU A 125 -5.49 7.02 -1.10
C LEU A 125 -5.49 6.49 -2.54
N VAL A 126 -6.12 5.34 -2.80
CA VAL A 126 -6.18 4.75 -4.14
C VAL A 126 -6.96 5.63 -5.11
N GLY A 127 -8.08 6.20 -4.67
CA GLY A 127 -8.82 7.19 -5.47
C GLY A 127 -7.97 8.39 -5.85
N GLU A 128 -7.10 8.86 -4.96
CA GLU A 128 -6.21 9.99 -5.24
C GLU A 128 -5.00 9.67 -6.09
N LEU A 129 -4.52 8.42 -6.04
CA LEU A 129 -3.51 7.91 -6.96
C LEU A 129 -4.11 7.73 -8.37
N MET A 130 -5.40 7.41 -8.45
CA MET A 130 -6.16 7.29 -9.72
C MET A 130 -6.71 8.64 -10.22
N GLU A 131 -6.51 9.73 -9.47
CA GLU A 131 -7.11 11.06 -9.70
C GLU A 131 -8.64 11.00 -9.88
N TYR A 132 -9.29 10.08 -9.19
CA TYR A 132 -10.74 9.96 -9.17
C TYR A 132 -11.37 11.21 -8.53
N ARG A 133 -12.52 11.64 -9.04
CA ARG A 133 -13.30 12.73 -8.45
C ARG A 133 -14.64 12.15 -7.97
N PRO A 134 -14.80 11.94 -6.66
CA PRO A 134 -16.06 11.45 -6.13
C PRO A 134 -17.13 12.52 -6.32
N VAL A 135 -18.34 12.06 -6.63
CA VAL A 135 -19.55 12.88 -6.70
C VAL A 135 -20.41 12.54 -5.49
N GLU A 136 -21.69 12.26 -5.67
CA GLU A 136 -22.57 11.69 -4.66
C GLU A 136 -22.50 10.14 -4.63
N SER A 137 -23.06 9.53 -3.60
CA SER A 137 -23.17 8.08 -3.41
C SER A 137 -24.60 7.69 -3.06
N TRP A 138 -25.17 6.80 -3.86
CA TRP A 138 -26.55 6.31 -3.76
C TRP A 138 -26.65 4.93 -3.13
N ARG A 139 -25.70 4.04 -3.39
CA ARG A 139 -25.70 2.62 -3.05
C ARG A 139 -24.34 2.20 -2.46
N PRO A 140 -23.87 2.84 -1.37
CA PRO A 140 -22.62 2.47 -0.75
C PRO A 140 -22.72 1.09 -0.08
N VAL A 141 -21.57 0.51 0.19
CA VAL A 141 -21.43 -0.72 0.98
C VAL A 141 -20.73 -0.39 2.30
N GLN A 142 -20.98 -1.17 3.35
CA GLN A 142 -20.18 -1.04 4.58
C GLN A 142 -18.72 -1.45 4.28
N GLY A 143 -17.76 -0.80 4.93
CA GLY A 143 -16.34 -1.09 4.77
C GLY A 143 -16.05 -2.58 4.99
N HIS A 144 -15.51 -3.25 3.97
CA HIS A 144 -15.32 -4.69 3.95
C HIS A 144 -13.86 -5.07 3.64
N PRO A 145 -13.25 -6.08 4.32
CA PRO A 145 -11.83 -6.43 4.18
C PRO A 145 -11.41 -6.95 2.79
N SER A 146 -12.38 -7.36 1.96
CA SER A 146 -12.15 -7.83 0.60
C SER A 146 -12.14 -6.69 -0.44
N LEU A 147 -12.38 -5.45 -0.02
CA LEU A 147 -12.50 -4.29 -0.89
C LEU A 147 -11.33 -3.33 -0.70
N ILE A 148 -10.86 -2.80 -1.82
CA ILE A 148 -10.00 -1.62 -1.84
C ILE A 148 -10.91 -0.43 -2.11
N PRO A 149 -11.12 0.50 -1.17
CA PRO A 149 -11.92 1.68 -1.43
C PRO A 149 -11.22 2.55 -2.48
N VAL A 150 -12.02 3.16 -3.35
CA VAL A 150 -11.60 4.26 -4.23
C VAL A 150 -12.12 5.57 -3.62
N SER A 151 -13.36 5.58 -3.15
CA SER A 151 -13.92 6.67 -2.34
C SER A 151 -14.75 6.11 -1.18
N TYR A 152 -14.80 6.86 -0.08
CA TYR A 152 -15.51 6.46 1.11
C TYR A 152 -16.16 7.64 1.83
N LYS A 153 -17.15 7.36 2.66
CA LYS A 153 -17.67 8.28 3.68
C LYS A 153 -17.42 7.72 5.07
N LEU A 154 -16.82 8.53 5.93
CA LEU A 154 -16.76 8.27 7.36
C LEU A 154 -18.00 8.88 8.01
N ASN A 155 -18.79 8.06 8.70
CA ASN A 155 -19.84 8.57 9.57
C ASN A 155 -19.32 8.59 11.02
N PRO A 156 -19.14 9.79 11.63
CA PRO A 156 -18.69 9.92 13.01
C PRO A 156 -19.81 9.72 14.05
N GLN A 157 -21.06 9.52 13.64
CA GLN A 157 -22.19 9.38 14.57
C GLN A 157 -22.17 7.99 15.24
N GLY A 158 -21.94 7.97 16.56
CA GLY A 158 -21.88 6.73 17.34
C GLY A 158 -20.54 6.00 17.21
N SER A 159 -20.56 4.71 16.90
CA SER A 159 -19.34 4.00 16.49
C SER A 159 -18.94 4.50 15.10
N ILE A 160 -17.70 4.99 14.95
CA ILE A 160 -17.16 5.39 13.65
C ILE A 160 -17.44 4.25 12.67
N THR A 161 -18.12 4.57 11.57
CA THR A 161 -18.47 3.58 10.54
C THR A 161 -17.98 4.08 9.19
N LEU A 162 -17.36 3.17 8.45
CA LEU A 162 -16.79 3.46 7.14
C LEU A 162 -17.70 2.87 6.06
N TYR A 163 -18.03 3.69 5.07
CA TYR A 163 -18.85 3.29 3.92
C TYR A 163 -18.07 3.50 2.64
N TYR A 164 -18.00 2.49 1.78
CA TYR A 164 -17.34 2.58 0.48
C TYR A 164 -18.37 2.90 -0.59
N SER A 165 -18.22 4.08 -1.19
CA SER A 165 -19.06 4.55 -2.30
C SER A 165 -18.56 3.97 -3.63
N THR A 166 -17.25 3.91 -3.81
CA THR A 166 -16.61 3.27 -4.96
C THR A 166 -15.47 2.40 -4.47
N TRP A 167 -15.24 1.27 -5.14
CA TRP A 167 -14.37 0.23 -4.64
C TRP A 167 -13.87 -0.70 -5.74
N ILE A 168 -12.79 -1.41 -5.44
CA ILE A 168 -12.21 -2.46 -6.25
C ILE A 168 -12.31 -3.77 -5.47
N TYR A 169 -12.87 -4.80 -6.10
CA TYR A 169 -12.87 -6.17 -5.61
C TYR A 169 -11.91 -7.00 -6.45
N ARG A 170 -10.94 -7.67 -5.80
CA ARG A 170 -9.99 -8.54 -6.49
C ARG A 170 -10.52 -9.96 -6.59
N TYR A 171 -10.39 -10.56 -7.78
CA TYR A 171 -10.77 -11.96 -8.01
C TYR A 171 -9.78 -12.64 -8.95
N GLY A 172 -9.11 -13.68 -8.45
CA GLY A 172 -7.98 -14.30 -9.14
C GLY A 172 -6.88 -13.27 -9.43
N LYS A 173 -6.46 -13.16 -10.70
CA LYS A 173 -5.49 -12.15 -11.14
C LYS A 173 -6.13 -10.81 -11.56
N GLY A 174 -7.46 -10.78 -11.69
CA GLY A 174 -8.21 -9.65 -12.22
C GLY A 174 -8.96 -8.88 -11.14
N SER A 175 -9.85 -7.99 -11.59
CA SER A 175 -10.60 -7.13 -10.67
C SER A 175 -11.95 -6.70 -11.21
N PHE A 176 -12.87 -6.46 -10.28
CA PHE A 176 -14.11 -5.75 -10.52
C PHE A 176 -14.00 -4.36 -9.91
N VAL A 177 -14.11 -3.32 -10.73
CA VAL A 177 -13.94 -1.92 -10.35
C VAL A 177 -15.29 -1.22 -10.45
N ARG A 178 -15.84 -0.79 -9.31
CA ARG A 178 -17.09 -0.04 -9.26
C ARG A 178 -16.79 1.44 -9.04
N LEU A 179 -17.17 2.28 -10.00
CA LEU A 179 -17.02 3.74 -9.97
C LEU A 179 -18.38 4.42 -10.13
N TYR A 180 -18.48 5.71 -9.80
CA TYR A 180 -19.69 6.52 -9.99
C TYR A 180 -20.97 5.83 -9.49
N ASP A 181 -21.09 5.70 -8.17
CA ASP A 181 -22.31 5.28 -7.48
C ASP A 181 -23.38 6.39 -7.49
N SER A 182 -23.71 6.89 -8.68
CA SER A 182 -24.55 8.06 -8.95
C SER A 182 -25.19 7.95 -10.33
N LYS A 183 -26.25 8.74 -10.57
CA LYS A 183 -26.82 8.96 -11.91
C LYS A 183 -25.85 9.73 -12.82
N TYR A 184 -24.90 10.47 -12.25
CA TYR A 184 -23.82 11.10 -13.00
C TYR A 184 -22.64 10.16 -13.19
N VAL A 185 -22.14 10.07 -14.43
CA VAL A 185 -20.95 9.29 -14.79
C VAL A 185 -20.07 10.13 -15.72
N ASP A 186 -18.78 10.25 -15.40
CA ASP A 186 -17.78 10.80 -16.31
C ASP A 186 -17.22 9.69 -17.22
N PHE A 187 -17.75 9.60 -18.43
CA PHE A 187 -17.33 8.59 -19.41
C PHE A 187 -15.88 8.76 -19.87
N LYS A 188 -15.36 9.99 -19.91
CA LYS A 188 -13.96 10.22 -20.28
C LYS A 188 -13.04 9.64 -19.23
N TYR A 189 -13.41 9.79 -17.95
CA TYR A 189 -12.68 9.16 -16.86
C TYR A 189 -12.70 7.63 -16.98
N LEU A 190 -13.88 7.02 -17.18
CA LEU A 190 -14.00 5.56 -17.34
C LEU A 190 -13.12 5.02 -18.48
N LEU A 191 -13.12 5.69 -19.63
CA LEU A 191 -12.30 5.30 -20.79
C LEU A 191 -10.79 5.44 -20.51
N SER A 192 -10.40 6.41 -19.67
CA SER A 192 -9.00 6.59 -19.25
C SER A 192 -8.53 5.63 -18.15
N LEU A 193 -9.46 4.90 -17.51
CA LEU A 193 -9.19 4.10 -16.33
C LEU A 193 -8.09 3.04 -16.53
N PRO A 194 -8.04 2.31 -17.65
CA PRO A 194 -6.97 1.34 -17.86
C PRO A 194 -5.56 1.94 -17.83
N GLU A 195 -5.36 3.12 -18.43
CA GLU A 195 -4.07 3.82 -18.38
C GLU A 195 -3.74 4.29 -16.97
N ARG A 196 -4.74 4.78 -16.23
CA ARG A 196 -4.57 5.21 -14.84
C ARG A 196 -4.20 4.05 -13.92
N MET A 197 -4.82 2.89 -14.11
CA MET A 197 -4.47 1.67 -13.37
C MET A 197 -3.08 1.16 -13.75
N ALA A 198 -2.69 1.24 -15.02
CA ALA A 198 -1.36 0.84 -15.47
C ALA A 198 -0.24 1.75 -14.91
N LYS A 199 -0.54 3.04 -14.72
CA LYS A 199 0.37 4.05 -14.16
C LYS A 199 0.19 4.25 -12.65
N LEU A 200 -0.56 3.35 -11.98
CA LEU A 200 -0.89 3.53 -10.58
C LEU A 200 0.38 3.44 -9.73
N ASN A 201 0.76 4.59 -9.18
CA ASN A 201 1.85 4.71 -8.22
C ASN A 201 1.45 4.14 -6.87
N GLU A 202 2.41 4.15 -5.94
CA GLU A 202 2.20 3.79 -4.56
C GLU A 202 2.03 5.04 -3.70
N GLY A 203 1.56 4.85 -2.46
CA GLY A 203 1.43 5.98 -1.57
C GLY A 203 1.14 5.63 -0.13
N ILE A 204 1.21 6.65 0.70
CA ILE A 204 0.90 6.63 2.12
C ILE A 204 0.10 7.89 2.44
N ARG A 205 -1.01 7.75 3.17
CA ARG A 205 -1.74 8.89 3.73
C ARG A 205 -1.84 8.74 5.23
N ILE A 206 -1.53 9.82 5.95
CA ILE A 206 -1.62 9.88 7.40
C ILE A 206 -2.37 11.13 7.80
N ARG A 207 -3.43 10.99 8.61
CA ARG A 207 -4.20 12.09 9.16
C ARG A 207 -4.32 11.96 10.68
N ASN A 208 -4.14 13.09 11.36
CA ASN A 208 -4.26 13.24 12.82
C ASN A 208 -3.42 12.25 13.64
N PHE A 209 -2.29 11.77 13.11
CA PHE A 209 -1.42 10.83 13.81
C PHE A 209 -0.22 11.56 14.40
N ARG A 210 -0.17 11.68 15.72
CA ARG A 210 0.90 12.36 16.46
C ARG A 210 1.12 13.80 15.93
N LYS A 211 2.28 14.07 15.31
CA LYS A 211 2.65 15.38 14.76
C LYS A 211 2.12 15.61 13.33
N LEU A 212 1.62 14.57 12.67
CA LEU A 212 1.17 14.60 11.28
C LEU A 212 -0.32 14.93 11.24
N ARG A 213 -0.66 16.11 10.70
CA ARG A 213 -2.06 16.55 10.57
C ARG A 213 -2.70 15.96 9.32
N ASN A 214 -2.05 16.11 8.17
CA ASN A 214 -2.50 15.58 6.89
C ASN A 214 -1.31 15.42 5.94
N LEU A 215 -0.68 14.26 5.96
CA LEU A 215 0.41 13.90 5.08
C LEU A 215 -0.11 13.00 3.96
N LEU A 216 0.24 13.32 2.71
CA LEU A 216 0.02 12.47 1.55
C LEU A 216 1.34 12.29 0.79
N LEU A 217 1.89 11.08 0.87
CA LEU A 217 3.06 10.68 0.12
C LEU A 217 2.60 9.88 -1.11
N LYS A 218 2.95 10.37 -2.30
CA LYS A 218 2.83 9.66 -3.58
C LYS A 218 4.24 9.38 -4.10
N PHE A 219 4.52 8.14 -4.47
CA PHE A 219 5.86 7.73 -4.90
C PHE A 219 5.77 6.55 -5.90
N PRO A 220 6.77 6.38 -6.78
CA PRO A 220 6.86 5.19 -7.62
C PRO A 220 7.15 3.95 -6.78
N LYS A 221 7.07 2.76 -7.39
CA LYS A 221 7.54 1.53 -6.75
C LYS A 221 9.00 1.68 -6.31
N PHE A 222 9.35 1.00 -5.22
CA PHE A 222 10.68 1.12 -4.62
C PHE A 222 11.14 -0.19 -3.98
N LYS A 223 12.46 -0.38 -3.97
CA LYS A 223 13.12 -1.39 -3.14
C LYS A 223 13.46 -0.85 -1.76
N VAL A 224 14.10 0.32 -1.74
CA VAL A 224 14.44 1.07 -0.52
C VAL A 224 13.94 2.51 -0.65
N MET A 225 13.23 2.99 0.36
CA MET A 225 12.80 4.36 0.50
C MET A 225 13.53 5.01 1.67
N VAL A 226 14.19 6.13 1.42
CA VAL A 226 14.85 6.93 2.46
C VAL A 226 14.03 8.16 2.77
N LEU A 227 13.52 8.25 3.99
CA LEU A 227 12.88 9.45 4.51
C LEU A 227 13.96 10.38 5.09
N ILE A 228 14.17 11.53 4.45
CA ILE A 228 15.08 12.59 4.91
C ILE A 228 14.32 13.86 5.25
N GLY A 229 14.92 14.71 6.07
CA GLY A 229 14.36 16.01 6.46
C GLY A 229 14.79 16.40 7.87
N ASP A 230 14.34 17.58 8.32
CA ASP A 230 14.73 18.16 9.59
C ASP A 230 14.42 17.27 10.81
N ASN A 231 15.12 17.54 11.90
CA ASN A 231 14.71 17.10 13.22
C ASN A 231 13.24 17.46 13.47
N ASN A 232 12.48 16.50 14.04
CA ASN A 232 11.08 16.67 14.38
C ASN A 232 10.07 16.89 13.23
N VAL A 233 10.47 16.75 11.96
CA VAL A 233 9.53 16.90 10.81
C VAL A 233 8.48 15.80 10.70
N GLY A 234 8.67 14.67 11.41
CA GLY A 234 7.71 13.57 11.44
C GLY A 234 8.18 12.25 10.83
N LYS A 235 9.46 12.13 10.43
CA LYS A 235 10.07 10.90 9.90
C LYS A 235 9.71 9.63 10.70
N THR A 236 10.02 9.62 12.00
CA THR A 236 9.67 8.51 12.90
C THR A 236 8.16 8.32 13.02
N SER A 237 7.36 9.39 13.00
CA SER A 237 5.90 9.29 13.04
C SER A 237 5.33 8.58 11.81
N VAL A 238 5.97 8.73 10.63
CA VAL A 238 5.59 7.99 9.42
C VAL A 238 5.83 6.49 9.62
N LEU A 239 7.01 6.10 10.10
CA LEU A 239 7.31 4.68 10.36
C LEU A 239 6.37 4.09 11.43
N GLU A 240 6.13 4.82 12.53
CA GLU A 240 5.21 4.39 13.58
C GLU A 240 3.77 4.22 13.06
N ALA A 241 3.30 5.12 12.17
CA ALA A 241 1.98 5.01 11.57
C ALA A 241 1.88 3.73 10.71
N LEU A 242 2.88 3.49 9.85
CA LEU A 242 2.93 2.29 9.02
C LEU A 242 3.04 1.01 9.84
N ALA A 243 3.81 1.02 10.93
CA ALA A 243 3.95 -0.12 11.82
C ALA A 243 2.60 -0.54 12.44
N THR A 244 1.68 0.42 12.61
CA THR A 244 0.32 0.14 13.08
C THR A 244 -0.60 -0.44 12.01
N LEU A 245 -0.15 -0.45 10.74
CA LEU A 245 -0.85 -1.09 9.62
C LEU A 245 -0.56 -2.59 9.51
N SER A 246 0.16 -3.18 10.45
CA SER A 246 0.44 -4.62 10.45
C SER A 246 -0.47 -5.35 11.42
N ASP A 247 -1.34 -6.24 10.91
CA ASP A 247 -2.19 -7.06 11.77
C ASP A 247 -1.36 -8.08 12.58
N ARG A 248 -0.52 -8.88 11.90
CA ARG A 248 0.29 -9.94 12.52
C ARG A 248 1.35 -9.41 13.49
N LEU A 249 1.95 -8.26 13.16
CA LEU A 249 3.04 -7.68 13.94
C LEU A 249 2.58 -6.50 14.80
N PHE A 250 1.27 -6.28 14.94
CA PHE A 250 0.72 -5.13 15.66
C PHE A 250 1.27 -5.03 17.09
N GLU A 251 1.17 -6.10 17.86
CA GLU A 251 1.58 -6.14 19.27
C GLU A 251 3.08 -5.94 19.43
N GLU A 252 3.87 -6.61 18.58
CA GLU A 252 5.33 -6.49 18.58
C GLU A 252 5.76 -5.05 18.23
N ASN A 253 5.18 -4.46 17.19
CA ASN A 253 5.43 -3.07 16.83
C ASN A 253 4.98 -2.11 17.94
N ALA A 254 3.81 -2.32 18.54
CA ALA A 254 3.30 -1.49 19.63
C ALA A 254 4.23 -1.52 20.85
N LYS A 255 4.76 -2.70 21.20
CA LYS A 255 5.75 -2.88 22.27
C LYS A 255 7.04 -2.13 21.96
N ARG A 256 7.61 -2.32 20.77
CA ARG A 256 8.84 -1.62 20.33
C ARG A 256 8.69 -0.11 20.37
N ILE A 257 7.54 0.41 19.90
CA ILE A 257 7.22 1.84 19.93
C ILE A 257 7.10 2.32 21.37
N ALA A 258 6.42 1.58 22.25
CA ALA A 258 6.31 1.93 23.67
C ALA A 258 7.69 1.99 24.33
N THR A 259 8.53 0.96 24.16
CA THR A 259 9.89 0.90 24.70
C THR A 259 10.76 2.04 24.19
N TYR A 260 10.76 2.31 22.87
CA TYR A 260 11.50 3.42 22.29
C TYR A 260 11.09 4.78 22.87
N ARG A 261 9.79 4.97 23.12
CA ARG A 261 9.24 6.21 23.67
C ARG A 261 9.37 6.31 25.20
N GLY A 262 9.92 5.30 25.87
CA GLY A 262 10.01 5.24 27.34
C GLY A 262 8.64 5.15 28.02
N LEU A 263 7.63 4.60 27.33
CA LEU A 263 6.28 4.45 27.85
C LEU A 263 6.17 3.12 28.61
N THR A 264 5.55 3.13 29.78
CA THR A 264 5.27 1.92 30.58
C THR A 264 4.17 1.04 29.99
N GLN A 265 3.31 1.60 29.12
CA GLN A 265 2.31 0.89 28.33
C GLN A 265 2.18 1.59 26.95
N PRO A 266 1.77 0.88 25.87
CA PRO A 266 1.45 1.51 24.59
C PRO A 266 0.37 2.57 24.84
N ALA A 267 0.67 3.83 24.50
CA ALA A 267 -0.27 4.91 24.70
C ALA A 267 -1.58 4.58 23.95
N LEU A 268 -2.67 4.42 24.70
CA LEU A 268 -4.01 4.34 24.12
C LEU A 268 -4.28 5.66 23.35
N PRO A 269 -4.88 5.60 22.15
CA PRO A 269 -5.19 6.78 21.39
C PRO A 269 -6.08 7.73 22.20
N SER A 270 -5.76 9.03 22.17
CA SER A 270 -6.53 10.06 22.89
C SER A 270 -7.94 10.16 22.30
N PRO A 271 -9.00 10.01 23.12
CA PRO A 271 -10.39 10.04 22.66
C PRO A 271 -10.93 11.45 22.31
N THR A 272 -10.07 12.46 22.15
CA THR A 272 -10.46 13.88 22.07
C THR A 272 -10.15 14.57 20.75
N LEU A 273 -9.69 13.84 19.72
CA LEU A 273 -9.47 14.46 18.41
C LEU A 273 -10.81 14.74 17.70
N PRO A 274 -11.00 15.95 17.12
CA PRO A 274 -12.23 16.29 16.39
C PRO A 274 -12.43 15.47 15.11
N PHE A 275 -11.38 14.76 14.66
CA PHE A 275 -11.37 13.88 13.50
C PHE A 275 -10.64 12.58 13.86
N PRO A 276 -11.05 11.41 13.34
CA PRO A 276 -10.38 10.16 13.63
C PRO A 276 -8.93 10.16 13.12
N GLU A 277 -8.06 9.43 13.83
CA GLU A 277 -6.76 9.05 13.28
C GLU A 277 -7.00 8.14 12.07
N LEU A 278 -6.34 8.44 10.96
CA LEU A 278 -6.44 7.66 9.73
C LEU A 278 -5.07 7.43 9.14
N VAL A 279 -4.77 6.17 8.84
CA VAL A 279 -3.55 5.76 8.16
C VAL A 279 -3.95 4.88 6.99
N GLU A 280 -3.58 5.26 5.78
CA GLU A 280 -3.73 4.46 4.56
C GLU A 280 -2.36 4.19 3.95
N ALA A 281 -2.15 2.98 3.44
CA ALA A 281 -1.00 2.67 2.61
C ALA A 281 -1.43 1.82 1.41
N TYR A 282 -0.88 2.13 0.24
CA TYR A 282 -0.99 1.33 -0.96
C TYR A 282 0.41 1.02 -1.45
N VAL A 283 0.90 -0.17 -1.12
CA VAL A 283 2.29 -0.60 -1.37
C VAL A 283 2.26 -2.02 -1.92
N ASP A 284 2.98 -2.26 -3.00
CA ASP A 284 3.02 -3.58 -3.67
C ASP A 284 1.64 -4.11 -4.08
N GLY A 285 0.73 -3.20 -4.40
CA GLY A 285 -0.66 -3.53 -4.69
C GLY A 285 -1.49 -3.86 -3.44
N ASP A 286 -0.92 -4.02 -2.25
CA ASP A 286 -1.70 -4.24 -1.03
C ASP A 286 -2.19 -2.89 -0.48
N TYR A 287 -3.50 -2.79 -0.24
CA TYR A 287 -4.12 -1.64 0.41
C TYR A 287 -4.36 -1.94 1.89
N SER A 288 -3.88 -1.06 2.76
CA SER A 288 -4.10 -1.12 4.21
C SER A 288 -4.75 0.16 4.69
N LEU A 289 -5.70 0.02 5.62
CA LEU A 289 -6.38 1.14 6.24
C LEU A 289 -6.56 0.89 7.72
N ARG A 290 -6.21 1.90 8.52
CA ARG A 290 -6.53 1.97 9.94
C ARG A 290 -7.24 3.28 10.23
N VAL A 291 -8.46 3.16 10.75
CA VAL A 291 -9.22 4.28 11.32
C VAL A 291 -9.45 3.95 12.79
N VAL A 292 -9.19 4.88 13.72
CA VAL A 292 -9.34 4.65 15.16
C VAL A 292 -10.65 5.28 15.67
N PRO A 293 -11.49 4.55 16.45
CA PRO A 293 -11.35 3.15 16.89
C PRO A 293 -11.56 2.15 15.73
N PRO A 294 -10.92 0.96 15.78
CA PRO A 294 -10.52 0.19 14.60
C PRO A 294 -11.67 -0.21 13.68
N ILE A 295 -11.55 0.15 12.40
CA ILE A 295 -12.35 -0.39 11.29
C ILE A 295 -11.40 -0.95 10.22
N LEU A 296 -11.25 -2.27 10.28
CA LEU A 296 -10.85 -3.28 9.28
C LEU A 296 -9.64 -3.10 8.32
N ARG A 297 -8.75 -4.09 8.50
CA ARG A 297 -7.73 -4.77 7.65
C ARG A 297 -6.46 -4.02 7.25
N ASN A 298 -5.36 -4.69 7.59
CA ASN A 298 -4.01 -4.18 7.60
C ASN A 298 -3.04 -5.25 7.01
N PRO A 299 -3.08 -5.49 5.68
CA PRO A 299 -2.22 -6.47 5.01
C PRO A 299 -0.74 -6.08 4.98
N LEU A 300 -0.37 -4.85 5.36
CA LEU A 300 1.02 -4.43 5.37
C LEU A 300 1.76 -5.13 6.52
N GLU A 301 2.40 -6.25 6.22
CA GLU A 301 3.28 -6.94 7.16
C GLU A 301 4.59 -6.17 7.35
N SER A 302 4.52 -5.07 8.10
CA SER A 302 5.67 -4.22 8.38
C SER A 302 6.23 -4.45 9.79
N LEU A 303 7.56 -4.48 9.92
CA LEU A 303 8.26 -4.55 11.20
C LEU A 303 9.09 -3.29 11.43
N ILE A 304 8.92 -2.63 12.57
CA ILE A 304 9.76 -1.49 12.97
C ILE A 304 10.97 -1.91 13.79
N VAL A 305 12.13 -1.35 13.46
CA VAL A 305 13.40 -1.54 14.17
C VAL A 305 13.97 -0.17 14.50
N PHE A 306 14.15 0.08 15.79
CA PHE A 306 14.83 1.27 16.30
C PHE A 306 16.29 0.95 16.58
N SER A 307 17.19 1.92 16.51
CA SER A 307 18.61 1.71 16.88
C SER A 307 18.81 1.29 18.34
N THR A 308 17.92 1.72 19.26
CA THR A 308 18.14 1.67 20.72
C THR A 308 17.36 0.59 21.49
N VAL A 309 16.33 -0.04 20.91
CA VAL A 309 15.41 -0.94 21.63
C VAL A 309 15.89 -2.39 21.68
N ILE A 310 16.53 -2.86 22.75
CA ILE A 310 17.02 -4.26 22.81
C ILE A 310 15.88 -5.22 23.16
N GLU A 311 15.17 -5.73 22.16
CA GLU A 311 14.18 -6.78 22.35
C GLU A 311 14.28 -7.80 21.21
N THR A 312 14.87 -8.94 21.49
CA THR A 312 14.71 -10.14 20.67
C THR A 312 14.07 -11.18 21.57
N GLY A 313 12.92 -11.72 21.17
CA GLY A 313 12.49 -13.02 21.68
C GLY A 313 13.64 -14.03 21.50
N GLY A 314 13.70 -15.09 22.31
CA GLY A 314 14.76 -16.07 22.19
C GLY A 314 14.75 -16.72 20.79
N PRO A 315 15.75 -16.47 19.92
CA PRO A 315 15.75 -17.04 18.59
C PRO A 315 15.99 -18.55 18.67
N THR A 316 15.40 -19.31 17.74
CA THR A 316 15.72 -20.73 17.59
C THR A 316 17.14 -20.89 17.03
N GLN A 317 17.74 -22.05 17.23
CA GLN A 317 19.06 -22.33 16.65
C GLN A 317 19.04 -22.30 15.12
N GLU A 318 17.91 -22.60 14.48
CA GLU A 318 17.72 -22.49 13.03
C GLU A 318 17.85 -21.04 12.55
N VAL A 319 17.19 -20.10 13.24
CA VAL A 319 17.30 -18.66 12.97
C VAL A 319 18.74 -18.20 13.17
N LEU A 320 19.41 -18.63 14.25
CA LEU A 320 20.82 -18.30 14.49
C LEU A 320 21.74 -18.84 13.39
N ASN A 321 21.47 -20.03 12.85
CA ASN A 321 22.23 -20.59 11.74
C ASN A 321 22.02 -19.80 10.43
N GLU A 322 20.78 -19.38 10.14
CA GLU A 322 20.46 -18.50 9.00
C GLU A 322 21.22 -17.17 9.10
N VAL A 323 21.14 -16.52 10.27
CA VAL A 323 21.84 -15.25 10.52
C VAL A 323 23.35 -15.41 10.47
N SER A 324 23.91 -16.53 10.97
CA SER A 324 25.37 -16.78 10.92
C SER A 324 25.90 -16.75 9.49
N LYS A 325 25.17 -17.35 8.53
CA LYS A 325 25.55 -17.36 7.12
C LYS A 325 25.57 -15.96 6.55
N VAL A 326 24.53 -15.17 6.80
CA VAL A 326 24.45 -13.79 6.31
C VAL A 326 25.53 -12.92 6.96
N LEU A 327 25.72 -13.05 8.26
CA LEU A 327 26.68 -12.27 9.04
C LEU A 327 28.13 -12.51 8.60
N SER A 328 28.46 -13.71 8.10
CA SER A 328 29.79 -14.00 7.54
C SER A 328 30.18 -13.10 6.35
N ASN A 329 29.18 -12.54 5.63
CA ASN A 329 29.43 -11.53 4.59
C ASN A 329 29.83 -10.17 5.19
N PHE A 330 29.33 -9.86 6.39
CA PHE A 330 29.66 -8.64 7.13
C PHE A 330 31.02 -8.74 7.80
N ASP A 331 31.26 -9.84 8.52
CA ASP A 331 32.51 -10.16 9.19
C ASP A 331 32.92 -11.62 8.87
N PRO A 332 33.92 -11.82 8.00
CA PRO A 332 34.39 -13.15 7.61
C PRO A 332 34.93 -14.00 8.76
N ASN A 333 35.25 -13.40 9.92
CA ASN A 333 35.71 -14.14 11.08
C ASN A 333 34.56 -14.84 11.82
N VAL A 334 33.30 -14.54 11.50
CA VAL A 334 32.15 -15.19 12.12
C VAL A 334 32.05 -16.63 11.65
N PHE A 335 32.14 -17.56 12.61
CA PHE A 335 31.94 -18.98 12.34
C PHE A 335 30.51 -19.40 12.65
N TYR A 336 30.00 -19.07 13.84
CA TYR A 336 28.74 -19.61 14.33
C TYR A 336 28.09 -18.77 15.42
N LEU A 337 26.76 -18.63 15.36
CA LEU A 337 25.94 -18.04 16.42
C LEU A 337 25.19 -19.14 17.18
N TYR A 338 25.14 -19.02 18.50
CA TYR A 338 24.38 -19.95 19.34
C TYR A 338 23.86 -19.29 20.61
N LEU A 339 22.84 -19.91 21.21
CA LEU A 339 22.36 -19.51 22.52
C LEU A 339 23.22 -20.17 23.60
N GLY A 340 23.87 -19.36 24.43
CA GLY A 340 24.71 -19.84 25.52
C GLY A 340 24.44 -19.13 26.85
N ALA A 341 25.32 -19.34 27.83
CA ALA A 341 25.22 -18.68 29.13
C ALA A 341 25.33 -17.14 28.97
N GLY A 342 24.24 -16.44 29.31
CA GLY A 342 24.14 -14.99 29.19
C GLY A 342 23.63 -14.47 27.85
N GLY A 343 23.00 -15.33 27.02
CA GLY A 343 22.31 -14.93 25.79
C GLY A 343 23.00 -15.40 24.50
N ILE A 344 22.81 -14.66 23.41
CA ILE A 344 23.38 -14.97 22.10
C ILE A 344 24.91 -14.76 22.15
N ARG A 345 25.64 -15.75 21.63
CA ARG A 345 27.10 -15.76 21.56
C ARG A 345 27.57 -15.89 20.11
N VAL A 346 28.72 -15.29 19.83
CA VAL A 346 29.40 -15.32 18.53
C VAL A 346 30.69 -16.10 18.70
N LEU A 347 30.76 -17.27 18.06
CA LEU A 347 31.98 -18.03 17.89
C LEU A 347 32.65 -17.59 16.59
N SER A 348 33.91 -17.19 16.68
CA SER A 348 34.72 -16.77 15.55
C SER A 348 35.65 -17.89 15.07
N LEU A 349 36.17 -17.78 13.84
CA LEU A 349 37.11 -18.74 13.24
C LEU A 349 38.43 -18.85 14.00
N ASP A 350 38.85 -17.78 14.67
CA ASP A 350 40.01 -17.76 15.58
C ASP A 350 39.73 -18.43 16.95
N ARG A 351 38.54 -19.05 17.10
CA ARG A 351 38.04 -19.70 18.31
C ARG A 351 37.72 -18.74 19.46
N THR A 352 37.71 -17.44 19.22
CA THR A 352 37.19 -16.50 20.21
C THR A 352 35.68 -16.63 20.32
N ASP A 353 35.19 -16.66 21.56
CA ASP A 353 33.77 -16.77 21.89
C ASP A 353 33.37 -15.58 22.75
N ARG A 354 32.50 -14.72 22.21
CA ARG A 354 32.09 -13.46 22.83
C ARG A 354 30.57 -13.38 22.89
N ARG A 355 30.03 -12.79 23.97
CA ARG A 355 28.60 -12.48 24.02
C ARG A 355 28.30 -11.37 23.02
N LEU A 356 27.12 -11.42 22.41
CA LEU A 356 26.67 -10.34 21.52
C LEU A 356 26.68 -8.98 22.23
N LEU A 357 26.32 -8.96 23.52
CA LEU A 357 26.30 -7.74 24.33
C LEU A 357 27.69 -7.08 24.48
N ASP A 358 28.77 -7.86 24.40
CA ASP A 358 30.15 -7.41 24.55
C ASP A 358 30.72 -6.86 23.23
N GLN A 359 29.97 -6.98 22.12
CA GLN A 359 30.37 -6.46 20.82
C GLN A 359 30.13 -4.94 20.72
N GLY A 360 30.84 -4.32 19.78
CA GLY A 360 30.63 -2.91 19.43
C GLY A 360 29.19 -2.64 18.99
N GLN A 361 28.70 -1.41 19.22
CA GLN A 361 27.32 -1.01 18.92
C GLN A 361 26.92 -1.34 17.48
N GLY A 362 27.75 -1.00 16.49
CA GLY A 362 27.44 -1.28 15.08
C GLY A 362 27.20 -2.75 14.77
N TYR A 363 28.03 -3.64 15.33
CA TYR A 363 27.87 -5.08 15.17
C TYR A 363 26.56 -5.57 15.81
N ARG A 364 26.23 -5.07 17.01
CA ARG A 364 24.97 -5.39 17.71
C ARG A 364 23.75 -4.94 16.90
N SER A 365 23.81 -3.77 16.28
CA SER A 365 22.71 -3.24 15.47
C SER A 365 22.48 -4.03 14.18
N ILE A 366 23.54 -4.39 13.44
CA ILE A 366 23.40 -5.29 12.26
C ILE A 366 22.82 -6.63 12.69
N MET A 367 23.40 -7.24 13.72
CA MET A 367 22.93 -8.52 14.25
C MET A 367 21.44 -8.51 14.58
N ARG A 368 20.98 -7.41 15.19
CA ARG A 368 19.57 -7.24 15.51
C ARG A 368 18.68 -7.17 14.27
N VAL A 369 19.06 -6.38 13.26
CA VAL A 369 18.29 -6.32 12.00
C VAL A 369 18.20 -7.69 11.37
N LEU A 370 19.30 -8.44 11.31
CA LEU A 370 19.34 -9.77 10.72
C LEU A 370 18.48 -10.77 11.50
N LEU A 371 18.53 -10.74 12.83
CA LEU A 371 17.69 -11.58 13.69
C LEU A 371 16.20 -11.25 13.54
N ASP A 372 15.85 -9.97 13.62
CA ASP A 372 14.48 -9.50 13.45
C ASP A 372 13.93 -9.90 12.07
N TYR A 373 14.73 -9.69 11.02
CA TYR A 373 14.38 -10.11 9.67
C TYR A 373 14.15 -11.62 9.58
N ALA A 374 15.09 -12.43 10.08
CA ALA A 374 15.01 -13.89 10.01
C ALA A 374 13.84 -14.48 10.83
N MET A 375 13.51 -13.87 11.97
CA MET A 375 12.39 -14.29 12.82
C MET A 375 11.02 -13.94 12.21
N PHE A 376 10.87 -12.74 11.67
CA PHE A 376 9.55 -12.23 11.29
C PHE A 376 9.29 -12.25 9.79
N LYS A 377 10.33 -12.20 8.95
CA LYS A 377 10.28 -12.12 7.47
C LYS A 377 9.20 -11.14 6.99
N PRO A 378 9.25 -9.86 7.43
CA PRO A 378 8.20 -8.88 7.11
C PRO A 378 8.17 -8.57 5.61
N LYS A 379 7.04 -8.17 5.05
CA LYS A 379 7.00 -7.62 3.68
C LYS A 379 7.70 -6.26 3.59
N VAL A 380 7.60 -5.46 4.64
CA VAL A 380 8.23 -4.14 4.72
C VAL A 380 9.05 -3.99 6.01
N LEU A 381 10.34 -3.73 5.89
CA LEU A 381 11.22 -3.43 7.02
C LEU A 381 11.27 -1.92 7.23
N LEU A 382 10.99 -1.45 8.46
CA LEU A 382 11.01 -0.04 8.82
C LEU A 382 12.20 0.22 9.76
N LEU A 383 13.22 0.94 9.28
CA LEU A 383 14.44 1.22 10.06
C LEU A 383 14.47 2.69 10.49
N ASP A 384 14.28 2.97 11.78
CA ASP A 384 14.32 4.34 12.28
C ASP A 384 15.74 4.73 12.73
N ASP A 385 16.16 5.94 12.37
CA ASP A 385 17.40 6.58 12.82
C ASP A 385 18.65 5.72 12.54
N VAL A 386 18.90 5.46 11.24
CA VAL A 386 19.98 4.55 10.80
C VAL A 386 21.36 4.99 11.29
N GLU A 387 21.62 6.30 11.44
CA GLU A 387 22.86 6.80 12.04
C GLU A 387 23.06 6.32 13.49
N GLY A 388 21.99 6.12 14.25
CA GLY A 388 22.03 5.58 15.61
C GLY A 388 22.50 4.13 15.67
N PHE A 389 22.57 3.43 14.52
CA PHE A 389 23.12 2.09 14.44
C PHE A 389 24.64 2.09 14.59
N ALA A 390 25.31 3.26 14.49
CA ALA A 390 26.74 3.42 14.68
C ALA A 390 27.58 2.48 13.79
N LEU A 391 27.18 2.36 12.52
CA LEU A 391 27.89 1.55 11.53
C LEU A 391 29.05 2.33 10.93
N HIS A 392 30.24 1.72 10.92
CA HIS A 392 31.36 2.26 10.14
C HIS A 392 31.08 2.13 8.64
N PRO A 393 31.70 2.97 7.79
CA PRO A 393 31.42 3.03 6.35
C PRO A 393 31.33 1.69 5.61
N ASN A 394 32.31 0.80 5.82
CA ASN A 394 32.32 -0.53 5.19
C ASN A 394 31.13 -1.41 5.63
N MET A 395 30.74 -1.34 6.90
CA MET A 395 29.56 -2.05 7.40
C MET A 395 28.25 -1.47 6.85
N LEU A 396 28.20 -0.15 6.68
CA LEU A 396 27.05 0.54 6.13
C LEU A 396 26.83 0.16 4.65
N GLU A 397 27.90 0.14 3.85
CA GLU A 397 27.89 -0.32 2.45
C GLU A 397 27.37 -1.76 2.34
N LYS A 398 27.92 -2.68 3.15
CA LYS A 398 27.45 -4.08 3.20
C LYS A 398 26.00 -4.20 3.65
N MET A 399 25.56 -3.37 4.60
CA MET A 399 24.16 -3.35 5.04
C MET A 399 23.24 -2.95 3.88
N PHE A 400 23.59 -1.93 3.10
CA PHE A 400 22.78 -1.51 1.97
C PHE A 400 22.75 -2.55 0.85
N HIS A 401 23.86 -3.19 0.53
CA HIS A 401 23.83 -4.34 -0.39
C HIS A 401 22.85 -5.40 0.09
N HIS A 402 22.91 -5.76 1.38
CA HIS A 402 22.00 -6.75 1.94
C HIS A 402 20.53 -6.30 1.87
N LEU A 403 20.21 -5.05 2.24
CA LEU A 403 18.85 -4.51 2.19
C LEU A 403 18.26 -4.45 0.76
N LEU A 404 19.12 -4.32 -0.26
CA LEU A 404 18.70 -4.36 -1.67
C LEU A 404 18.47 -5.79 -2.17
N GLU A 405 19.11 -6.79 -1.54
CA GLU A 405 19.04 -8.21 -1.93
C GLU A 405 17.94 -9.00 -1.20
N ILE A 406 17.61 -8.65 0.05
CA ILE A 406 16.52 -9.31 0.80
C ILE A 406 15.19 -9.20 0.05
N GLU A 407 14.21 -10.07 0.32
CA GLU A 407 12.92 -10.02 -0.39
C GLU A 407 12.11 -8.76 -0.03
N SER A 408 12.16 -8.35 1.23
CA SER A 408 11.37 -7.24 1.77
C SER A 408 11.72 -5.90 1.14
N ARG A 409 10.75 -5.01 1.07
CA ARG A 409 11.02 -3.59 0.83
C ARG A 409 11.47 -2.94 2.13
N THR A 410 12.26 -1.89 2.05
CA THR A 410 12.76 -1.19 3.24
C THR A 410 12.39 0.29 3.20
N ILE A 411 11.86 0.82 4.29
CA ILE A 411 11.69 2.26 4.50
C ILE A 411 12.57 2.64 5.68
N LEU A 412 13.51 3.55 5.47
CA LEU A 412 14.42 3.98 6.52
C LEU A 412 14.36 5.48 6.74
N THR A 413 14.61 5.92 7.97
CA THR A 413 14.75 7.33 8.30
C THR A 413 16.20 7.65 8.61
N THR A 414 16.64 8.83 8.18
CA THR A 414 17.99 9.29 8.51
C THR A 414 18.09 10.81 8.45
N GLN A 415 19.08 11.34 9.16
CA GLN A 415 19.61 12.68 9.02
C GLN A 415 21.08 12.67 8.62
N SER A 416 21.68 11.49 8.44
CA SER A 416 23.09 11.36 8.09
C SER A 416 23.30 11.48 6.58
N MET A 417 24.26 12.32 6.20
CA MET A 417 24.71 12.39 4.81
C MET A 417 25.41 11.10 4.39
N ASP A 418 26.11 10.42 5.31
CA ASP A 418 26.79 9.17 4.99
C ASP A 418 25.77 8.11 4.56
N VAL A 419 24.64 8.00 5.26
CA VAL A 419 23.55 7.08 4.88
C VAL A 419 23.03 7.40 3.49
N VAL A 420 22.81 8.68 3.20
CA VAL A 420 22.34 9.14 1.87
C VAL A 420 23.36 8.80 0.79
N TYR A 421 24.62 9.15 1.01
CA TYR A 421 25.74 8.96 0.08
C TYR A 421 26.00 7.48 -0.21
N TYR A 422 26.22 6.67 0.83
CA TYR A 422 26.57 5.25 0.65
C TYR A 422 25.42 4.46 0.02
N LEU A 423 24.16 4.76 0.37
CA LEU A 423 23.03 4.08 -0.28
C LEU A 423 22.92 4.50 -1.76
N ALA A 424 23.12 5.79 -2.08
CA ALA A 424 23.07 6.26 -3.46
C ALA A 424 24.17 5.57 -4.28
N LYS A 425 25.41 5.58 -3.76
CA LYS A 425 26.57 4.87 -4.34
C LYS A 425 26.22 3.41 -4.63
N VAL A 426 25.83 2.65 -3.61
CA VAL A 426 25.54 1.21 -3.72
C VAL A 426 24.40 0.93 -4.71
N SER A 427 23.37 1.79 -4.74
CA SER A 427 22.24 1.61 -5.64
C SER A 427 22.59 1.81 -7.11
N LEU A 428 23.66 2.57 -7.42
CA LEU A 428 24.13 2.81 -8.79
C LEU A 428 25.14 1.77 -9.28
N GLU A 429 25.68 0.95 -8.39
CA GLU A 429 26.63 -0.12 -8.75
C GLU A 429 25.94 -1.31 -9.45
N ARG A 430 24.63 -1.46 -9.29
CA ARG A 430 23.86 -2.59 -9.83
C ARG A 430 22.50 -2.13 -10.34
N ASP A 431 22.01 -2.79 -11.38
CA ASP A 431 20.67 -2.56 -11.90
C ASP A 431 19.65 -3.39 -11.11
N PHE A 432 18.85 -2.73 -10.27
CA PHE A 432 17.80 -3.37 -9.48
C PHE A 432 16.44 -3.16 -10.14
N ARG A 433 15.59 -4.19 -10.12
CA ARG A 433 14.24 -4.13 -10.71
C ARG A 433 13.39 -2.99 -10.15
N ASP A 434 13.45 -2.79 -8.84
CA ASP A 434 12.76 -1.69 -8.15
C ASP A 434 13.81 -0.69 -7.63
N PRO A 435 13.60 0.63 -7.82
CA PRO A 435 14.62 1.63 -7.54
C PRO A 435 14.76 1.96 -6.05
N VAL A 436 15.88 2.60 -5.71
CA VAL A 436 16.02 3.34 -4.46
C VAL A 436 15.47 4.75 -4.65
N ILE A 437 14.60 5.18 -3.74
CA ILE A 437 14.02 6.52 -3.75
C ILE A 437 14.29 7.27 -2.44
N TYR A 438 14.35 8.58 -2.55
CA TYR A 438 14.57 9.50 -1.44
C TYR A 438 13.37 10.43 -1.35
N VAL A 439 12.76 10.50 -0.17
CA VAL A 439 11.61 11.35 0.11
C VAL A 439 12.05 12.40 1.12
N ILE A 440 12.12 13.66 0.68
CA ILE A 440 12.36 14.81 1.54
C ILE A 440 11.03 15.26 2.14
N LEU A 441 10.88 15.10 3.45
CA LEU A 441 9.74 15.61 4.19
C LEU A 441 9.95 17.10 4.53
N LYS A 442 8.98 17.94 4.17
CA LYS A 442 8.97 19.40 4.42
C LYS A 442 7.69 19.82 5.16
N GLY A 443 7.48 19.26 6.35
CA GLY A 443 6.21 19.39 7.07
C GLY A 443 5.14 18.51 6.41
N ASP A 444 4.08 19.12 5.89
CA ASP A 444 2.99 18.41 5.19
C ASP A 444 3.24 18.25 3.67
N ASP A 445 4.36 18.78 3.14
CA ASP A 445 4.76 18.68 1.73
C ASP A 445 5.95 17.72 1.54
N GLN A 446 6.13 17.22 0.32
CA GLN A 446 7.19 16.25 -0.01
C GLN A 446 7.88 16.52 -1.35
N GLU A 447 9.13 16.09 -1.45
CA GLU A 447 9.86 15.98 -2.72
C GLU A 447 10.41 14.56 -2.83
N VAL A 448 10.18 13.89 -3.96
CA VAL A 448 10.66 12.53 -4.22
C VAL A 448 11.75 12.60 -5.28
N MET A 449 12.86 11.93 -5.04
CA MET A 449 13.99 11.82 -5.95
C MET A 449 14.42 10.37 -6.11
N THR A 450 14.95 10.03 -7.27
CA THR A 450 15.66 8.78 -7.54
C THR A 450 17.07 8.83 -6.97
N ALA A 451 17.71 7.66 -6.82
CA ALA A 451 19.11 7.61 -6.42
C ALA A 451 20.06 8.32 -7.40
N GLN A 452 19.79 8.26 -8.70
CA GLN A 452 20.57 8.97 -9.72
C GLN A 452 20.49 10.49 -9.51
N GLU A 453 19.27 11.03 -9.35
CA GLU A 453 19.08 12.46 -9.09
C GLU A 453 19.77 12.93 -7.80
N VAL A 454 19.75 12.10 -6.75
CA VAL A 454 20.50 12.39 -5.52
C VAL A 454 22.00 12.39 -5.79
N TRP A 455 22.52 11.35 -6.44
CA TRP A 455 23.94 11.21 -6.75
C TRP A 455 24.49 12.41 -7.54
N ASP A 456 23.73 12.88 -8.52
CA ASP A 456 24.10 14.02 -9.36
C ASP A 456 24.11 15.35 -8.58
N ARG A 457 23.33 15.45 -7.51
CA ARG A 457 23.22 16.64 -6.65
C ARG A 457 24.25 16.69 -5.52
N LEU A 458 24.64 15.54 -4.97
CA LEU A 458 25.57 15.44 -3.82
C LEU A 458 26.87 16.25 -3.96
N PRO A 459 27.48 16.41 -5.15
CA PRO A 459 28.67 17.26 -5.32
C PRO A 459 28.41 18.77 -5.11
N PHE A 460 27.16 19.21 -5.26
CA PHE A 460 26.80 20.64 -5.34
C PHE A 460 25.92 21.10 -4.18
N GLU A 461 25.06 20.21 -3.67
CA GLU A 461 24.16 20.50 -2.59
C GLU A 461 24.02 19.31 -1.63
N ASP A 462 23.76 19.64 -0.37
CA ASP A 462 23.30 18.68 0.61
C ASP A 462 21.76 18.66 0.56
N PRO A 463 21.14 17.55 0.12
CA PRO A 463 19.69 17.47 -0.04
C PRO A 463 18.88 17.77 1.24
N ARG A 464 19.51 17.65 2.42
CA ARG A 464 18.91 18.03 3.71
C ARG A 464 18.70 19.54 3.79
N PHE A 465 19.60 20.36 3.24
CA PHE A 465 19.48 21.82 3.24
C PHE A 465 18.50 22.34 2.17
N THR A 466 18.29 21.61 1.09
CA THR A 466 17.22 21.91 0.10
C THR A 466 15.82 21.83 0.73
N ALA A 467 15.66 21.04 1.81
CA ALA A 467 14.48 21.06 2.66
C ALA A 467 14.31 22.37 3.45
N LEU A 468 15.43 22.96 3.90
CA LEU A 468 15.47 24.19 4.70
C LEU A 468 15.26 25.47 3.88
N ALA A 469 15.83 25.56 2.68
CA ALA A 469 15.84 26.78 1.87
C ALA A 469 14.43 27.22 1.41
N LYS A 470 13.56 26.29 1.02
CA LYS A 470 12.18 26.61 0.58
C LYS A 470 11.24 27.02 1.72
N ARG A 471 11.57 26.71 2.97
CA ARG A 471 10.78 27.13 4.16
C ARG A 471 10.88 28.64 4.40
N ARG A 472 12.03 29.25 4.11
CA ARG A 472 12.25 30.70 4.26
C ARG A 472 11.57 31.54 3.18
N GLY A 473 11.17 30.95 2.05
CA GLY A 473 10.47 31.66 0.96
C GLY A 473 8.95 31.80 1.13
N ARG A 474 8.34 31.15 2.13
CA ARG A 474 6.89 31.24 2.42
C ARG A 474 6.54 32.06 3.67
N SER A 475 7.52 32.69 4.32
CA SER A 475 7.32 33.57 5.49
C SER A 475 7.32 35.06 5.15
N SER A 476 7.19 35.41 3.88
CA SER A 476 7.16 36.80 3.42
C SER A 476 6.22 36.97 2.22
N VAL A 477 4.92 36.73 2.41
CA VAL A 477 3.80 37.47 1.80
C VAL A 477 2.61 37.41 2.76
#